data_AF-A0A819GRG6-F1
#
_entry.id   AF-A0A819GRG6-F1
#
_cell.length_a   1.000
_cell.length_b   1.000
_cell.length_c   1.000
_cell.angle_alpha   90.00
_cell.angle_beta   90.00
_cell.angle_gamma   90.00
#
_symmetry.space_group_name_H-M   'P 1'
#
loop_
_entity.id
_entity.type
_entity.pdbx_description
1 polymer ?
#
loop_
_entity_poly.entity_id
_entity_poly.type
_entity_poly.pdbx_seq_one_letter_code
_entity_poly.pdbx_strand_id
1 'polypeptide(L)'
;MNSPEFKVLYMIIGYLYFHLSEYDNAFIYYGIVLSFLTESDLLTSELYNHIGDVWNKTENEDIALSCYQEALEIANYRDTPSLPNIYQSIIGILEKKGNSEAALIYKKQAKEIDDDQYHILTSTLDHDTLLKCQSELRNNRSLTAKQRGGLLYTIGLCLLKK
;
A
#
# COMPACT_ATOMS: atom_id res chain seq x y z
N MET A 1 18.57 -8.62 -19.69
CA MET A 1 18.55 -8.87 -18.23
C MET A 1 17.90 -7.75 -17.43
N ASN A 2 17.26 -6.74 -18.06
CA ASN A 2 16.61 -5.60 -17.37
C ASN A 2 15.10 -5.55 -17.65
N SER A 3 14.44 -6.70 -17.84
CA SER A 3 13.00 -6.70 -18.13
C SER A 3 12.20 -6.47 -16.82
N PRO A 4 11.07 -5.74 -16.86
CA PRO A 4 10.27 -5.43 -15.67
C PRO A 4 9.87 -6.66 -14.84
N GLU A 5 9.70 -7.82 -15.49
CA GLU A 5 9.35 -9.09 -14.86
C GLU A 5 10.43 -9.57 -13.89
N PHE A 6 11.72 -9.32 -14.18
CA PHE A 6 12.80 -9.67 -13.27
C PHE A 6 12.81 -8.81 -12.01
N LYS A 7 12.46 -7.51 -12.12
CA LYS A 7 12.37 -6.61 -10.96
C LYS A 7 11.33 -7.11 -9.97
N VAL A 8 10.13 -7.45 -10.45
CA VAL A 8 9.04 -7.99 -9.64
C VAL A 8 9.43 -9.32 -9.01
N LEU A 9 10.05 -10.23 -9.78
CA LEU A 9 10.49 -11.53 -9.26
C LEU A 9 11.49 -11.38 -8.11
N TYR A 10 12.51 -10.54 -8.26
CA TYR A 10 13.51 -10.32 -7.21
C TYR A 10 12.92 -9.61 -5.99
N MET A 11 11.96 -8.70 -6.18
CA MET A 11 11.20 -8.12 -5.06
C MET A 11 10.43 -9.20 -4.27
N ILE A 12 9.73 -10.10 -4.97
CA ILE A 12 9.01 -11.21 -4.32
C ILE A 12 9.97 -12.12 -3.56
N ILE A 13 11.13 -12.44 -4.14
CA ILE A 13 12.13 -13.28 -3.46
C ILE A 13 12.65 -12.58 -2.20
N GLY A 14 13.01 -11.30 -2.28
CA GLY A 14 13.42 -10.52 -1.10
C GLY A 14 12.34 -10.48 -0.02
N TYR A 15 11.06 -10.34 -0.43
CA TYR A 15 9.92 -10.36 0.47
C TYR A 15 9.74 -11.71 1.16
N LEU A 16 9.93 -12.82 0.45
CA LEU A 16 9.90 -14.16 1.05
C LEU A 16 11.01 -14.34 2.08
N TYR A 17 12.24 -13.91 1.79
CA TYR A 17 13.34 -13.96 2.76
C TYR A 17 13.08 -13.08 3.99
N PHE A 18 12.48 -11.90 3.81
CA PHE A 18 12.04 -11.05 4.92
C PHE A 18 11.07 -11.80 5.85
N HIS A 19 10.07 -12.49 5.30
CA HIS A 19 9.11 -13.28 6.09
C HIS A 19 9.73 -14.52 6.74
N LEU A 20 10.81 -15.05 6.18
CA LEU A 20 11.64 -16.08 6.81
C LEU A 20 12.57 -15.52 7.89
N SER A 21 12.57 -14.20 8.12
CA SER A 21 13.51 -13.50 9.00
C SER A 21 14.99 -13.62 8.56
N GLU A 22 15.23 -13.95 7.29
CA GLU A 22 16.55 -14.00 6.67
C GLU A 22 16.88 -12.64 6.05
N TYR A 23 17.15 -11.66 6.92
CA TYR A 23 17.27 -10.25 6.53
C TYR A 23 18.46 -9.96 5.59
N ASP A 24 19.58 -10.65 5.75
CA ASP A 24 20.73 -10.49 4.85
C ASP A 24 20.38 -10.88 3.42
N ASN A 25 19.64 -11.99 3.25
CA ASN A 25 19.16 -12.43 1.94
C ASN A 25 18.13 -11.45 1.39
N ALA A 26 17.22 -10.93 2.22
CA ALA A 26 16.28 -9.90 1.79
C ALA A 26 17.01 -8.66 1.22
N PHE A 27 18.05 -8.18 1.90
CA PHE A 27 18.87 -7.06 1.40
C PHE A 27 19.58 -7.36 0.09
N ILE A 28 20.12 -8.58 -0.10
CA ILE A 28 20.76 -8.97 -1.36
C ILE A 28 19.76 -8.83 -2.52
N TYR A 29 18.57 -9.40 -2.39
CA TYR A 29 17.58 -9.39 -3.46
C TYR A 29 16.98 -8.00 -3.71
N TYR A 30 16.73 -7.22 -2.66
CA TYR A 30 16.31 -5.82 -2.83
C TYR A 30 17.41 -4.96 -3.46
N GLY A 31 18.68 -5.18 -3.10
CA GLY A 31 19.83 -4.49 -3.71
C GLY A 31 20.00 -4.81 -5.20
N ILE A 32 19.70 -6.05 -5.60
CA ILE A 32 19.62 -6.42 -7.02
C ILE A 32 18.56 -5.58 -7.74
N VAL A 33 17.36 -5.46 -7.18
CA VAL A 33 16.28 -4.65 -7.78
C VAL A 33 16.72 -3.19 -7.88
N LEU A 34 17.32 -2.64 -6.83
CA LEU A 34 17.82 -1.26 -6.80
C LEU A 34 18.82 -0.98 -7.93
N SER A 35 19.68 -1.95 -8.28
CA SER A 35 20.63 -1.83 -9.40
C SER A 35 19.97 -1.73 -10.78
N PHE A 36 18.69 -2.07 -10.90
CA PHE A 36 17.92 -2.01 -12.14
C PHE A 36 16.87 -0.89 -12.16
N LEU A 37 16.65 -0.20 -11.04
CA LEU A 37 15.65 0.87 -10.98
C LEU A 37 16.17 2.15 -11.62
N THR A 38 15.25 2.82 -12.32
CA THR A 38 15.38 4.19 -12.82
C THR A 38 14.41 5.06 -12.01
N GLU A 39 14.71 6.35 -11.87
CA GLU A 39 13.92 7.29 -11.02
C GLU A 39 12.41 7.30 -11.33
N SER A 40 11.99 6.86 -12.51
CA SER A 40 10.60 6.79 -12.95
C SER A 40 9.92 5.42 -12.78
N ASP A 41 10.59 4.42 -12.19
CA ASP A 41 10.01 3.09 -12.03
C ASP A 41 8.95 3.08 -10.90
N LEU A 42 7.72 2.66 -11.24
CA LEU A 42 6.58 2.57 -10.32
C LEU A 42 6.84 1.69 -9.08
N LEU A 43 7.80 0.76 -9.18
CA LEU A 43 8.16 -0.16 -8.10
C LEU A 43 9.10 0.46 -7.06
N THR A 44 9.66 1.64 -7.32
CA THR A 44 10.70 2.25 -6.48
C THR A 44 10.18 2.54 -5.08
N SER A 45 8.96 3.08 -4.96
CA SER A 45 8.33 3.33 -3.64
C SER A 45 8.15 2.03 -2.84
N GLU A 46 7.64 0.97 -3.48
CA GLU A 46 7.43 -0.32 -2.84
C GLU A 46 8.75 -0.98 -2.41
N LEU A 47 9.81 -0.86 -3.21
CA LEU A 47 11.13 -1.35 -2.83
C LEU A 47 11.66 -0.64 -1.58
N TYR A 48 11.58 0.69 -1.51
CA TYR A 48 12.02 1.44 -0.33
C TYR A 48 11.20 1.09 0.91
N ASN A 49 9.89 0.85 0.76
CA ASN A 49 9.06 0.35 1.85
C ASN A 49 9.57 -1.00 2.38
N HIS A 50 9.86 -1.95 1.49
CA HIS A 50 10.37 -3.25 1.89
C HIS A 50 11.76 -3.21 2.52
N ILE A 51 12.66 -2.36 2.02
CA ILE A 51 13.97 -2.13 2.64
C ILE A 51 13.79 -1.51 4.03
N GLY A 52 12.85 -0.57 4.18
CA GLY A 52 12.47 0.00 5.47
C GLY A 52 11.97 -1.06 6.46
N ASP A 53 11.15 -2.00 6.00
CA ASP A 53 10.66 -3.12 6.83
C ASP A 53 11.81 -3.98 7.35
N VAL A 54 12.81 -4.29 6.52
CA VAL A 54 14.00 -5.05 6.94
C VAL A 54 14.79 -4.26 7.98
N TRP A 55 15.02 -2.96 7.78
CA TRP A 55 15.71 -2.12 8.76
C TRP A 55 14.97 -2.00 10.08
N ASN A 56 13.64 -1.90 10.04
CA ASN A 56 12.79 -1.84 11.22
C ASN A 56 12.89 -3.16 12.02
N LYS A 57 12.87 -4.32 11.33
CA LYS A 57 13.02 -5.63 11.97
C LYS A 57 14.41 -5.89 12.54
N THR A 58 15.43 -5.23 12.02
CA THR A 58 16.82 -5.30 12.51
C THR A 58 17.14 -4.20 13.52
N GLU A 59 16.11 -3.52 14.07
CA GLU A 59 16.20 -2.47 15.11
C GLU A 59 16.94 -1.19 14.67
N ASN A 60 17.14 -0.99 13.37
CA ASN A 60 17.72 0.23 12.80
C ASN A 60 16.63 1.23 12.40
N GLU A 61 15.87 1.68 13.39
CA GLU A 61 14.66 2.49 13.19
C GLU A 61 14.88 3.82 12.47
N ASP A 62 16.02 4.48 12.68
CA ASP A 62 16.33 5.74 12.00
C ASP A 62 16.52 5.54 10.50
N ILE A 63 17.20 4.47 10.11
CA ILE A 63 17.37 4.12 8.69
C ILE A 63 16.03 3.67 8.10
N ALA A 64 15.25 2.90 8.85
CA ALA A 64 13.90 2.51 8.43
C ALA A 64 13.01 3.73 8.16
N LEU A 65 13.02 4.73 9.04
CA LEU A 65 12.29 5.98 8.84
C LEU A 65 12.72 6.71 7.57
N SER A 66 14.03 6.81 7.31
CA SER A 66 14.53 7.41 6.06
C SER A 66 14.02 6.64 4.84
N CYS A 67 14.08 5.31 4.85
CA CYS A 67 13.56 4.50 3.73
C CYS A 67 12.05 4.71 3.52
N TYR A 68 11.26 4.76 4.60
CA TYR A 68 9.82 5.01 4.49
C TYR A 68 9.51 6.43 3.99
N GLN A 69 10.30 7.43 4.37
CA GLN A 69 10.16 8.81 3.89
C GLN A 69 10.46 8.91 2.39
N GLU A 70 11.56 8.30 1.91
CA GLU A 70 11.87 8.18 0.48
C GLU A 70 10.73 7.47 -0.27
N ALA A 71 10.18 6.39 0.30
CA ALA A 71 9.04 5.69 -0.28
C ALA A 71 7.80 6.59 -0.43
N LEU A 72 7.53 7.47 0.54
CA LEU A 72 6.43 8.45 0.46
C LEU A 72 6.69 9.56 -0.56
N GLU A 73 7.92 10.06 -0.67
CA GLU A 73 8.27 11.10 -1.65
C GLU A 73 8.11 10.61 -3.09
N ILE A 74 8.44 9.32 -3.32
CA ILE A 74 8.34 8.68 -4.63
C ILE A 74 6.90 8.26 -4.95
N ALA A 75 6.12 7.94 -3.93
CA ALA A 75 4.76 7.43 -4.12
C ALA A 75 3.86 8.48 -4.77
N ASN A 76 3.37 8.18 -5.97
CA ASN A 76 2.28 8.96 -6.55
C ASN A 76 0.95 8.48 -5.96
N TYR A 77 0.15 9.41 -5.42
CA TYR A 77 -1.09 9.16 -4.69
C TYR A 77 -2.11 8.27 -5.42
N ARG A 78 -2.02 8.18 -6.75
CA ARG A 78 -2.97 7.42 -7.59
C ARG A 78 -2.62 5.94 -7.76
N ASP A 79 -1.36 5.54 -7.58
CA ASP A 79 -0.87 4.24 -8.07
C ASP A 79 -0.02 3.45 -7.06
N THR A 80 -0.05 3.80 -5.77
CA THR A 80 0.82 3.16 -4.77
C THR A 80 0.01 2.40 -3.70
N PRO A 81 -0.28 1.10 -3.89
CA PRO A 81 -1.01 0.28 -2.91
C PRO A 81 -0.34 0.18 -1.53
N SER A 82 0.97 0.44 -1.45
CA SER A 82 1.75 0.35 -0.22
C SER A 82 1.64 1.60 0.68
N LEU A 83 0.99 2.68 0.23
CA LEU A 83 0.92 3.94 0.98
C LEU A 83 0.42 3.78 2.43
N PRO A 84 -0.72 3.09 2.68
CA PRO A 84 -1.22 2.92 4.04
C PRO A 84 -0.23 2.18 4.95
N ASN A 85 0.49 1.20 4.40
CA ASN A 85 1.49 0.44 5.14
C ASN A 85 2.70 1.32 5.50
N ILE A 86 3.16 2.16 4.57
CA ILE A 86 4.29 3.08 4.82
C ILE A 86 3.94 4.04 5.98
N TYR A 87 2.74 4.65 5.95
CA TYR A 87 2.28 5.51 7.05
C TYR A 87 2.20 4.75 8.38
N GLN A 88 1.65 3.53 8.37
CA GLN A 88 1.54 2.72 9.58
C GLN A 88 2.91 2.39 10.18
N SER A 89 3.90 2.06 9.34
CA SER A 89 5.26 1.76 9.78
C SER A 89 5.94 2.99 10.39
N ILE A 90 5.82 4.17 9.77
CA ILE A 90 6.35 5.43 10.34
C ILE A 90 5.69 5.74 11.68
N ILE A 91 4.36 5.66 11.77
CA ILE A 91 3.61 5.94 13.00
C ILE A 91 4.07 5.00 14.12
N GLY A 92 4.20 3.70 13.83
CA GLY A 92 4.63 2.71 14.83
C GLY A 92 6.03 3.00 15.38
N ILE A 93 6.99 3.39 14.52
CA ILE A 93 8.34 3.77 14.97
C ILE A 93 8.29 5.05 15.81
N LEU A 94 7.57 6.08 15.37
CA LEU A 94 7.47 7.35 16.11
C LEU A 94 6.82 7.16 17.49
N GLU A 95 5.78 6.33 17.59
CA GLU A 95 5.17 5.98 18.87
C GLU A 95 6.14 5.23 19.79
N LYS A 96 6.89 4.26 19.25
CA LYS A 96 7.93 3.54 20.00
C LYS A 96 9.02 4.48 20.53
N LYS A 97 9.39 5.49 19.75
CA LYS A 97 10.35 6.55 20.15
C LYS A 97 9.75 7.61 21.07
N GLY A 98 8.46 7.55 21.41
CA GLY A 98 7.78 8.54 22.24
C GLY A 98 7.52 9.88 21.55
N ASN A 99 7.69 9.96 20.22
CA ASN A 99 7.42 11.16 19.44
C ASN A 99 5.94 11.23 19.02
N SER A 100 5.07 11.44 20.01
CA SER A 100 3.61 11.44 19.80
C SER A 100 3.13 12.58 18.91
N GLU A 101 3.82 13.72 18.90
CA GLU A 101 3.46 14.87 18.05
C GLU A 101 3.65 14.56 16.57
N ALA A 102 4.84 14.04 16.20
CA ALA A 102 5.10 13.64 14.82
C ALA A 102 4.17 12.49 14.39
N ALA A 103 3.94 11.50 15.25
CA ALA A 103 3.03 10.40 14.95
C ALA A 103 1.60 10.89 14.65
N LEU A 104 1.13 11.92 15.37
CA LEU A 104 -0.19 12.52 15.14
C LEU A 104 -0.27 13.28 13.80
N ILE A 105 0.83 13.90 13.34
CA ILE A 105 0.91 14.52 12.02
C ILE A 105 0.75 13.44 10.93
N TYR A 106 1.52 12.35 11.01
CA TYR A 106 1.43 11.25 10.04
C TYR A 106 0.05 10.57 10.05
N LYS A 107 -0.59 10.41 11.22
CA LYS A 107 -1.97 9.91 11.32
C LYS A 107 -2.99 10.80 10.59
N LYS A 108 -2.82 12.13 10.66
CA LYS A 108 -3.70 13.07 9.95
C LYS A 108 -3.50 12.98 8.45
N GLN A 109 -2.25 12.97 7.99
CA GLN A 109 -1.92 12.82 6.57
C GLN A 109 -2.46 11.51 5.99
N ALA A 110 -2.28 10.38 6.70
CA ALA A 110 -2.82 9.09 6.28
C ALA A 110 -4.34 9.11 6.11
N LYS A 111 -5.05 9.83 6.99
CA LYS A 111 -6.50 9.98 6.92
C LYS A 111 -6.93 10.88 5.76
N GLU A 112 -6.25 12.01 5.55
CA GLU A 112 -6.51 12.90 4.41
C GLU A 112 -6.36 12.15 3.08
N ILE A 113 -5.41 11.23 2.99
CA ILE A 113 -5.21 10.40 1.80
C ILE A 113 -6.33 9.37 1.62
N ASP A 114 -6.78 8.72 2.69
CA ASP A 114 -7.91 7.78 2.63
C ASP A 114 -9.20 8.52 2.22
N ASP A 115 -9.43 9.71 2.78
CA ASP A 115 -10.54 10.59 2.44
C ASP A 115 -10.43 11.09 0.98
N ASP A 116 -9.24 11.45 0.49
CA ASP A 116 -9.00 11.88 -0.91
C ASP A 116 -9.11 10.72 -1.91
N GLN A 117 -8.63 9.52 -1.57
CA GLN A 117 -8.84 8.32 -2.38
C GLN A 117 -10.33 7.99 -2.47
N TYR A 118 -11.05 8.10 -1.34
CA TYR A 118 -12.50 7.97 -1.30
C TYR A 118 -13.16 9.05 -2.18
N HIS A 119 -12.79 10.31 -2.04
CA HIS A 119 -13.35 11.41 -2.83
C HIS A 119 -13.05 11.28 -4.33
N ILE A 120 -11.84 10.90 -4.74
CA ILE A 120 -11.49 10.63 -6.14
C ILE A 120 -12.33 9.46 -6.68
N LEU A 121 -12.41 8.34 -5.94
CA LEU A 121 -13.20 7.16 -6.31
C LEU A 121 -14.70 7.49 -6.44
N THR A 122 -15.23 8.37 -5.60
CA THR A 122 -16.63 8.82 -5.67
C THR A 122 -16.87 9.86 -6.78
N SER A 123 -15.86 10.65 -7.15
CA SER A 123 -15.96 11.68 -8.20
C SER A 123 -15.89 11.14 -9.64
N THR A 124 -15.33 9.95 -9.84
CA THR A 124 -15.07 9.35 -11.18
C THR A 124 -16.18 8.42 -11.71
N LEU A 125 -17.43 8.62 -11.28
CA LEU A 125 -18.70 8.10 -11.86
C LEU A 125 -19.42 6.96 -11.09
N ASP A 126 -20.72 7.20 -10.92
CA ASP A 126 -21.83 6.38 -10.39
C ASP A 126 -21.79 5.98 -8.90
N HIS A 127 -21.37 6.92 -8.06
CA HIS A 127 -21.45 6.85 -6.58
C HIS A 127 -22.85 6.44 -6.09
N ASP A 128 -23.91 6.95 -6.73
CA ASP A 128 -25.30 6.68 -6.35
C ASP A 128 -25.66 5.20 -6.56
N THR A 129 -25.24 4.60 -7.68
CA THR A 129 -25.51 3.18 -7.95
C THR A 129 -24.69 2.27 -7.05
N LEU A 130 -23.42 2.61 -6.77
CA LEU A 130 -22.58 1.84 -5.85
C LEU A 130 -23.13 1.89 -4.42
N LEU A 131 -23.46 3.09 -3.90
CA LEU A 131 -24.03 3.25 -2.56
C LEU A 131 -25.39 2.58 -2.43
N LYS A 132 -26.25 2.68 -3.46
CA LYS A 132 -27.55 2.01 -3.47
C LYS A 132 -27.38 0.49 -3.43
N CYS A 133 -26.46 -0.07 -4.22
CA CYS A 133 -26.19 -1.51 -4.22
C CYS A 133 -25.58 -2.00 -2.90
N GLN A 134 -24.62 -1.26 -2.33
CA GLN A 134 -24.00 -1.60 -1.05
C GLN A 134 -25.00 -1.49 0.13
N SER A 135 -25.81 -0.43 0.15
CA SER A 135 -26.84 -0.24 1.18
C SER A 135 -27.95 -1.29 1.09
N GLU A 136 -28.39 -1.65 -0.11
CA GLU A 136 -29.37 -2.72 -0.32
C GLU A 136 -28.82 -4.09 0.10
N LEU A 137 -27.56 -4.39 -0.25
CA LEU A 137 -26.90 -5.64 0.17
C LEU A 137 -26.72 -5.72 1.70
N ARG A 138 -26.44 -4.59 2.36
CA ARG A 138 -26.23 -4.50 3.82
C ARG A 138 -27.54 -4.55 4.60
N ASN A 139 -28.59 -3.87 4.12
CA ASN A 139 -29.81 -3.64 4.88
C ASN A 139 -30.93 -4.61 4.55
N ASN A 140 -30.88 -5.30 3.41
CA ASN A 140 -31.94 -6.21 2.99
C ASN A 140 -31.61 -7.68 3.27
N ARG A 141 -32.12 -8.18 4.41
CA ARG A 141 -31.93 -9.59 4.82
C ARG A 141 -32.80 -10.59 4.03
N SER A 142 -33.81 -10.13 3.28
CA SER A 142 -34.70 -11.01 2.50
C SER A 142 -34.18 -11.32 1.09
N LEU A 143 -33.00 -10.80 0.71
CA LEU A 143 -32.39 -11.07 -0.58
C LEU A 143 -32.06 -12.56 -0.76
N THR A 144 -32.55 -13.13 -1.85
CA THR A 144 -32.17 -14.47 -2.31
C THR A 144 -30.70 -14.50 -2.75
N ALA A 145 -30.10 -15.70 -2.80
CA ALA A 145 -28.72 -15.88 -3.26
C ALA A 145 -28.48 -15.30 -4.67
N LYS A 146 -29.47 -15.44 -5.57
CA LYS A 146 -29.42 -14.88 -6.93
C LYS A 146 -29.39 -13.34 -6.92
N GLN A 147 -30.19 -12.69 -6.08
CA GLN A 147 -30.21 -11.22 -5.95
C GLN A 147 -28.91 -10.70 -5.32
N ARG A 148 -28.39 -11.39 -4.30
CA ARG A 148 -27.07 -11.07 -3.72
C ARG A 148 -25.95 -11.18 -4.76
N GLY A 149 -25.96 -12.25 -5.56
CA GLY A 149 -25.02 -12.42 -6.66
C GLY A 149 -25.08 -11.30 -7.69
N GLY A 150 -26.30 -10.85 -8.04
CA GLY A 150 -26.49 -9.71 -8.94
C GLY A 150 -25.93 -8.39 -8.39
N LEU A 151 -26.19 -8.08 -7.12
CA LEU A 151 -25.64 -6.88 -6.46
C LEU A 151 -24.11 -6.92 -6.39
N LEU A 152 -23.54 -8.07 -6.01
CA LEU A 152 -22.08 -8.27 -5.98
C LEU A 152 -21.45 -8.16 -7.38
N TYR A 153 -22.13 -8.66 -8.41
CA TYR A 153 -21.69 -8.52 -9.80
C TYR A 153 -21.71 -7.06 -10.25
N THR A 154 -22.77 -6.31 -9.95
CA THR A 154 -22.85 -4.87 -10.27
C THR A 154 -21.78 -4.07 -9.54
N ILE A 155 -21.58 -4.33 -8.24
CA ILE A 155 -20.48 -3.75 -7.46
C ILE A 155 -19.14 -4.11 -8.11
N GLY A 156 -18.95 -5.38 -8.49
CA GLY A 156 -17.74 -5.83 -9.20
C GLY A 156 -17.52 -5.10 -10.52
N LEU A 157 -18.57 -4.91 -11.34
CA LEU A 157 -18.47 -4.14 -12.59
C LEU A 157 -18.14 -2.66 -12.35
N CYS A 158 -18.71 -2.04 -11.31
CA CYS A 158 -18.35 -0.68 -10.89
C CYS A 158 -16.88 -0.59 -10.47
N LEU A 159 -16.31 -1.64 -9.88
CA LEU A 159 -14.92 -1.69 -9.45
C LEU A 159 -13.94 -2.10 -10.56
N LEU A 160 -14.41 -2.84 -11.58
CA LEU A 160 -13.60 -3.42 -12.66
C LEU A 160 -13.52 -2.56 -13.92
N LYS A 161 -14.46 -1.64 -14.15
CA LYS A 161 -14.38 -0.66 -15.24
C LYS A 161 -13.44 0.49 -14.84
N LYS A 162 -12.17 0.14 -14.71
CA LYS A 162 -11.01 1.04 -14.66
C LYS A 162 -10.44 1.18 -16.07
#